data_AF-A0A6P5TVZ6-F1
#
_entry.id   AF-A0A6P5TVZ6-F1
#
_cell.length_a   1.000
_cell.length_b   1.000
_cell.length_c   1.000
_cell.angle_alpha   90.00
_cell.angle_beta   90.00
_cell.angle_gamma   90.00
#
_symmetry.space_group_name_H-M   'P 1'
#
loop_
_entity.id
_entity.type
_entity.pdbx_description
1 polymer ?
#
loop_
_entity_poly.entity_id
_entity_poly.type
_entity_poly.pdbx_seq_one_letter_code
_entity_poly.pdbx_strand_id
1 'polypeptide(L)'
;MDLIGEALISASVQVLCDRITSSEFVDLFRQKKLDEPLLMNLKTTLLTLFVVLNDAEEKQLVNPAVREWLNELKLAVFDAEDLLDEIDTEALRCKLEDTRVVSKIRKLCTTENCSWSGRSC
;
A
#
# COMPACT_ATOMS: atom_id res chain seq x y z
N MET A 1 -19.83 22.62 10.44
CA MET A 1 -18.63 23.38 10.83
C MET A 1 -17.52 22.87 9.92
N ASP A 2 -17.35 23.50 8.76
CA ASP A 2 -16.28 23.17 7.82
C ASP A 2 -15.21 24.24 7.98
N LEU A 3 -14.25 24.01 8.88
CA LEU A 3 -13.21 24.98 9.23
C LEU A 3 -11.80 24.36 9.33
N ILE A 4 -11.61 23.10 8.93
CA ILE A 4 -10.27 22.51 8.89
C ILE A 4 -10.01 22.19 7.43
N GLY A 5 -9.00 22.87 6.89
CA GLY A 5 -8.71 23.00 5.46
C GLY A 5 -9.01 21.74 4.66
N GLU A 6 -9.73 21.92 3.55
CA GLU A 6 -9.86 20.88 2.54
C GLU A 6 -8.45 20.43 2.16
N ALA A 7 -8.01 19.31 2.74
CA ALA A 7 -6.87 18.58 2.23
C ALA A 7 -7.23 18.25 0.77
N LEU A 8 -6.39 18.73 -0.14
CA LEU A 8 -6.58 18.48 -1.56
C LEU A 8 -6.52 16.96 -1.76
N ILE A 9 -7.59 16.39 -2.33
CA ILE A 9 -7.68 14.97 -2.71
C ILE A 9 -6.52 14.63 -3.65
N SER A 10 -6.04 15.60 -4.44
CA SER A 10 -4.84 15.47 -5.28
C SER A 10 -3.61 15.03 -4.48
N ALA A 11 -3.40 15.53 -3.26
CA ALA A 11 -2.27 15.14 -2.42
C ALA A 11 -2.38 13.68 -1.96
N SER A 12 -3.57 13.25 -1.52
CA SER A 12 -3.82 11.84 -1.15
C SER A 12 -3.64 10.90 -2.34
N VAL A 13 -4.20 11.24 -3.50
CA VAL A 13 -4.04 10.43 -4.73
C VAL A 13 -2.58 10.37 -5.16
N GLN A 14 -1.80 11.44 -4.97
CA GLN A 14 -0.37 11.43 -5.21
C GLN A 14 0.37 10.47 -4.27
N VAL A 15 0.05 10.48 -2.97
CA VAL A 15 0.60 9.52 -2.01
C VAL A 15 0.27 8.08 -2.42
N LEU A 16 -0.97 7.81 -2.84
CA LEU A 16 -1.35 6.51 -3.38
C LEU A 16 -0.51 6.14 -4.61
N CYS A 17 -0.30 7.05 -5.56
CA CYS A 17 0.55 6.84 -6.74
C CYS A 17 1.99 6.48 -6.35
N ASP A 18 2.57 7.22 -5.40
CA ASP A 18 3.95 6.99 -4.95
C ASP A 18 4.07 5.63 -4.25
N ARG A 19 3.08 5.27 -3.42
CA ARG A 19 3.04 3.97 -2.74
C ARG A 19 2.92 2.80 -3.72
N ILE A 20 2.00 2.85 -4.68
CA ILE A 20 1.82 1.73 -5.62
C ILE A 20 2.98 1.58 -6.61
N THR A 21 3.79 2.62 -6.79
CA THR A 21 5.00 2.59 -7.62
C THR A 21 6.27 2.29 -6.83
N SER A 22 6.17 2.22 -5.50
CA SER A 22 7.27 1.82 -4.62
C SER A 22 7.76 0.41 -4.94
N SER A 23 9.06 0.18 -4.76
CA SER A 23 9.64 -1.16 -4.92
C SER A 23 9.00 -2.16 -3.97
N GLU A 24 8.70 -1.78 -2.72
CA GLU A 24 8.07 -2.66 -1.75
C GLU A 24 6.73 -3.18 -2.26
N PHE A 25 5.87 -2.28 -2.74
CA PHE A 25 4.54 -2.65 -3.21
C PHE A 25 4.59 -3.48 -4.50
N VAL A 26 5.43 -3.09 -5.45
CA VAL A 26 5.63 -3.83 -6.70
C VAL A 26 6.16 -5.25 -6.41
N ASP A 27 7.11 -5.38 -5.48
CA ASP A 27 7.64 -6.68 -5.09
C ASP A 27 6.59 -7.54 -4.38
N LEU A 28 5.70 -6.94 -3.57
CA LEU A 28 4.56 -7.64 -2.98
C LEU A 28 3.60 -8.17 -4.05
N PHE A 29 3.28 -7.37 -5.07
CA PHE A 29 2.47 -7.80 -6.21
C PHE A 29 3.08 -8.99 -6.94
N ARG A 30 4.41 -8.96 -7.19
CA ARG A 30 5.14 -10.09 -7.79
C ARG A 30 5.14 -11.32 -6.89
N GLN A 31 5.41 -11.17 -5.60
CA GLN A 31 5.47 -12.28 -4.64
C GLN A 31 4.12 -12.98 -4.50
N LYS A 32 3.02 -12.21 -4.47
CA LYS A 32 1.65 -12.73 -4.41
C LYS A 32 1.12 -13.21 -5.77
N LYS A 33 1.92 -13.11 -6.85
CA LYS A 33 1.57 -13.51 -8.22
C LYS A 33 0.28 -12.85 -8.71
N LEU A 34 0.10 -11.57 -8.37
CA LEU A 34 -1.00 -10.76 -8.88
C LEU A 34 -0.73 -10.37 -10.33
N ASP A 35 -1.80 -10.11 -11.08
CA ASP A 35 -1.72 -9.79 -12.50
C ASP A 35 -0.96 -8.48 -12.75
N GLU A 36 0.13 -8.53 -13.53
CA GLU A 36 0.85 -7.32 -13.96
C GLU A 36 -0.07 -6.31 -14.69
N PRO A 37 -1.01 -6.73 -15.56
CA PRO A 37 -1.98 -5.81 -16.14
C PRO A 37 -2.83 -5.09 -15.10
N LEU A 38 -3.17 -5.73 -13.98
CA LEU A 38 -3.96 -5.10 -12.92
C LEU A 38 -3.19 -3.95 -12.27
N LEU A 39 -1.90 -4.15 -11.98
CA LEU A 39 -1.03 -3.10 -11.42
C LEU A 39 -0.87 -1.93 -12.41
N MET A 40 -0.69 -2.22 -13.69
CA MET A 40 -0.59 -1.18 -14.73
C MET A 40 -1.90 -0.39 -14.90
N ASN A 41 -3.04 -1.07 -14.81
CA ASN A 41 -4.35 -0.42 -14.85
C ASN A 41 -4.55 0.48 -13.63
N LEU A 42 -4.23 -0.01 -12.42
CA LEU A 42 -4.32 0.78 -11.20
C LEU A 42 -3.47 2.06 -11.29
N LYS A 43 -2.22 1.92 -11.74
CA LYS A 43 -1.33 3.06 -11.97
C LYS A 43 -1.90 4.07 -12.97
N THR A 44 -2.42 3.59 -14.09
CA THR A 44 -2.97 4.46 -15.14
C THR A 44 -4.21 5.20 -14.64
N THR A 45 -5.08 4.52 -13.88
CA THR A 45 -6.29 5.11 -13.29
C THR A 45 -5.94 6.21 -12.29
N LEU A 46 -5.02 5.96 -11.35
CA LEU A 46 -4.64 6.95 -10.34
C LEU A 46 -3.95 8.16 -10.95
N LEU A 47 -3.08 7.96 -11.96
CA LEU A 47 -2.45 9.08 -12.69
C LEU A 47 -3.47 9.92 -13.45
N THR A 48 -4.45 9.27 -14.09
CA THR A 48 -5.55 9.99 -14.79
C THR A 48 -6.36 10.81 -13.78
N LEU A 49 -6.68 10.23 -12.63
CA LEU A 49 -7.40 10.90 -11.57
C LEU A 49 -6.63 12.11 -11.04
N PHE A 50 -5.33 11.97 -10.78
CA PHE A 50 -4.47 13.06 -10.30
C PHE A 50 -4.50 14.28 -11.24
N VAL A 51 -4.47 14.05 -12.55
CA VAL A 51 -4.53 15.14 -13.55
C VAL A 51 -5.89 15.84 -13.53
N VAL A 52 -6.98 15.09 -13.40
CA VAL A 52 -8.35 15.65 -13.36
C VAL A 52 -8.63 16.38 -12.06
N LEU A 53 -8.04 15.93 -10.95
CA LEU A 53 -8.25 16.49 -9.62
C LEU A 53 -7.83 17.95 -9.52
N ASN A 54 -6.69 18.34 -10.11
CA ASN A 54 -6.23 19.73 -10.08
C ASN A 54 -7.29 20.71 -10.65
N ASP A 55 -7.93 20.35 -11.77
CA ASP A 55 -8.97 21.16 -12.40
C ASP A 55 -10.32 21.08 -11.65
N ALA A 56 -10.65 19.91 -11.10
CA ALA A 56 -11.88 19.70 -10.35
C ALA A 56 -11.88 20.46 -9.00
N GLU A 57 -10.76 20.46 -8.29
CA GLU A 57 -10.58 21.14 -7.00
C GLU A 57 -10.75 22.67 -7.13
N GLU A 58 -10.31 23.27 -8.25
CA GLU A 58 -10.59 24.68 -8.54
C GLU A 58 -12.08 24.92 -8.84
N LYS A 59 -12.71 24.01 -9.59
CA LYS A 59 -14.10 24.13 -10.03
C LYS A 59 -15.12 23.85 -8.94
N GLN A 60 -14.74 23.19 -7.84
CA GLN A 60 -15.67 22.87 -6.74
C GLN A 60 -16.32 24.10 -6.10
N LEU A 61 -15.65 25.25 -6.17
CA LEU A 61 -16.13 26.51 -5.60
C LEU A 61 -17.31 27.09 -6.38
N VAL A 62 -17.40 26.77 -7.67
CA VAL A 62 -18.38 27.36 -8.60
C VAL A 62 -19.37 26.35 -9.15
N ASN A 63 -19.03 25.05 -9.12
CA ASN A 63 -19.87 23.98 -9.64
C ASN A 63 -20.25 22.98 -8.52
N PRO A 64 -21.49 23.04 -8.00
CA PRO A 64 -21.97 22.13 -6.96
C PRO A 64 -21.88 20.64 -7.34
N ALA A 65 -22.06 20.29 -8.62
CA ALA A 65 -21.95 18.90 -9.07
C ALA A 65 -20.51 18.39 -9.00
N VAL A 66 -19.52 19.25 -9.28
CA VAL A 66 -18.10 18.90 -9.12
C VAL A 66 -17.77 18.72 -7.64
N ARG A 67 -18.31 19.57 -6.76
CA ARG A 67 -18.13 19.43 -5.31
C ARG A 67 -18.72 18.13 -4.77
N GLU A 68 -19.92 17.74 -5.21
CA GLU A 68 -20.53 16.49 -4.80
C GLU A 68 -19.74 15.27 -5.30
N TRP A 69 -19.29 15.30 -6.56
CA TRP A 69 -18.39 14.28 -7.09
C TRP A 69 -17.07 14.16 -6.31
N LEU A 70 -16.45 15.29 -5.92
CA LEU A 70 -15.24 15.29 -5.10
C LEU A 70 -15.49 14.72 -3.70
N ASN A 71 -16.66 14.98 -3.10
CA ASN A 71 -17.00 14.40 -1.79
C ASN A 71 -17.11 12.87 -1.85
N GLU A 72 -17.73 12.32 -2.90
CA GLU A 72 -17.78 10.87 -3.11
C GLU A 72 -16.38 10.29 -3.37
N LEU A 73 -15.59 10.97 -4.20
CA LEU A 73 -14.23 10.56 -4.50
C LEU A 73 -13.35 10.53 -3.24
N LYS A 74 -13.54 11.50 -2.33
CA LYS A 74 -12.80 11.56 -1.08
C LYS A 74 -13.02 10.32 -0.22
N LEU A 75 -14.25 9.82 -0.15
CA LEU A 75 -14.56 8.57 0.56
C LEU A 75 -13.82 7.39 -0.08
N ALA A 76 -13.87 7.27 -1.40
CA ALA A 76 -13.18 6.19 -2.11
C ALA A 76 -11.65 6.25 -1.97
N VAL A 77 -11.06 7.45 -1.87
CA VAL A 77 -9.63 7.63 -1.62
C VAL A 77 -9.27 7.19 -0.20
N PHE A 78 -10.08 7.52 0.81
CA PHE A 78 -9.86 7.02 2.16
C PHE A 78 -9.96 5.50 2.24
N ASP A 79 -10.95 4.89 1.61
CA ASP A 79 -11.07 3.42 1.55
C ASP A 79 -9.83 2.78 0.88
N ALA A 80 -9.26 3.44 -0.13
CA ALA A 80 -8.05 2.97 -0.79
C ALA A 80 -6.78 3.14 0.06
N GLU A 81 -6.66 4.24 0.80
CA GLU A 81 -5.58 4.45 1.77
C GLU A 81 -5.61 3.38 2.87
N ASP A 82 -6.78 3.15 3.47
CA ASP A 82 -6.99 2.13 4.50
C ASP A 82 -6.63 0.71 3.98
N LEU A 83 -7.03 0.38 2.75
CA LEU A 83 -6.70 -0.91 2.14
C LEU A 83 -5.19 -1.07 1.90
N LEU A 84 -4.49 -0.02 1.45
CA LEU A 84 -3.03 -0.08 1.29
C LEU A 84 -2.31 -0.24 2.64
N ASP A 85 -2.80 0.41 3.69
CA ASP A 85 -2.26 0.27 5.05
C ASP A 85 -2.45 -1.16 5.58
N GLU A 86 -3.58 -1.80 5.29
CA GLU A 86 -3.81 -3.22 5.63
C GLU A 86 -2.84 -4.14 4.88
N ILE A 87 -2.61 -3.90 3.59
CA ILE A 87 -1.65 -4.65 2.78
C ILE A 87 -0.23 -4.52 3.36
N ASP A 88 0.20 -3.31 3.70
CA ASP A 88 1.52 -3.07 4.27
C ASP A 88 1.68 -3.74 5.63
N THR A 89 0.64 -3.66 6.47
CA THR A 89 0.60 -4.33 7.78
C THR A 89 0.75 -5.85 7.63
N GLU A 90 0.01 -6.44 6.68
CA GLU A 90 0.04 -7.86 6.41
C GLU A 90 1.38 -8.31 5.79
N ALA A 91 1.95 -7.50 4.90
CA ALA A 91 3.27 -7.72 4.32
C ALA A 91 4.37 -7.75 5.40
N LEU A 92 4.32 -6.81 6.34
CA LEU A 92 5.24 -6.78 7.49
C LEU A 92 5.06 -8.02 8.37
N ARG A 93 3.81 -8.43 8.62
CA ARG A 93 3.51 -9.63 9.41
C ARG A 93 4.10 -10.90 8.78
N CYS A 94 3.92 -11.09 7.46
CA CYS A 94 4.50 -12.21 6.72
C CYS A 94 6.04 -12.24 6.85
N LYS A 95 6.72 -11.10 6.69
CA LYS A 95 8.20 -11.00 6.83
C LYS A 95 8.69 -11.39 8.23
N LEU A 96 7.95 -11.00 9.27
CA LEU A 96 8.28 -11.35 10.66
C LEU A 96 8.09 -12.84 10.93
N GLU A 97 7.03 -13.44 10.41
CA GLU A 97 6.76 -14.88 10.52
C GLU A 97 7.85 -15.72 9.84
N ASP A 98 8.25 -15.35 8.61
CA ASP A 98 9.34 -16.01 7.89
C ASP A 98 10.67 -15.95 8.66
N THR A 99 11.01 -14.78 9.21
CA THR A 99 12.21 -14.59 10.04
C THR A 99 12.17 -15.47 11.29
N ARG A 100 10.99 -15.61 11.91
CA ARG A 100 10.79 -16.49 13.07
C ARG A 100 10.95 -17.96 12.70
N VAL A 101 10.47 -18.39 11.53
CA VAL A 101 10.65 -19.76 11.03
C VAL A 101 12.14 -20.03 10.76
N VAL A 102 12.83 -19.12 10.05
CA VAL A 102 14.27 -19.27 9.74
C VAL A 102 15.12 -19.35 11.01
N SER A 103 14.85 -18.52 12.01
CA SER A 103 15.59 -18.56 13.28
C SER A 103 15.32 -19.86 14.06
N LYS A 104 14.10 -20.40 14.02
CA LYS A 104 13.77 -21.70 14.63
C LYS A 104 14.47 -22.85 13.90
N ILE A 105 14.46 -22.86 12.56
CA ILE A 105 15.18 -23.86 11.75
C ILE A 105 16.68 -23.81 12.06
N ARG A 106 17.29 -22.62 12.09
CA ARG A 106 18.70 -22.44 12.42
C ARG A 106 19.04 -23.04 13.78
N LYS A 107 18.20 -22.78 14.80
CA LYS A 107 18.39 -23.32 16.15
C LYS A 107 18.27 -24.85 16.17
N LEU A 108 17.33 -25.42 15.44
CA LEU A 108 17.18 -26.88 15.30
C LEU A 108 18.42 -27.50 14.65
N CYS A 109 18.86 -26.97 13.50
CA CYS A 109 20.05 -27.47 12.80
C CYS A 109 21.33 -27.35 13.65
N THR A 110 21.49 -26.30 14.46
CA THR A 110 22.63 -26.20 15.38
C THR A 110 22.54 -27.20 16.53
N THR A 111 21.34 -27.45 17.06
CA THR A 111 21.14 -28.41 18.15
C THR A 111 21.37 -29.84 17.68
N GLU A 112 20.90 -30.17 16.47
CA GLU A 112 21.15 -31.47 15.84
C GLU A 112 22.63 -31.62 15.46
N ASN A 113 23.32 -30.61 14.92
CA ASN A 113 24.76 -30.72 14.67
C ASN A 113 25.60 -30.92 15.96
N CYS A 114 25.14 -30.40 17.11
CA CYS A 114 25.77 -30.69 18.40
C CYS A 114 25.58 -32.16 18.83
N SER A 115 24.44 -32.81 18.51
CA SER A 115 24.19 -34.20 18.90
C SER A 115 25.02 -35.21 18.10
N TRP A 116 25.37 -34.91 16.85
CA TRP A 116 26.16 -35.82 15.99
C TRP A 116 27.68 -35.61 16.10
N SER A 117 28.15 -34.45 16.55
CA SER A 117 29.59 -34.11 16.51
C SER A 117 30.40 -34.53 17.73
N GLY A 118 29.79 -35.14 18.76
CA GLY A 118 30.50 -35.71 19.92
C GLY A 118 31.35 -34.71 20.73
N ARG A 119 31.21 -33.41 20.48
CA ARG A 119 31.87 -32.34 21.23
C ARG A 119 30.89 -31.86 22.29
N SER A 120 31.23 -32.09 23.57
CA SER A 120 30.50 -31.46 24.69
C SER A 120 30.46 -29.95 24.48
N CYS A 121 29.27 -29.36 24.56
CA CYS A 121 29.10 -27.91 24.66
C CYS A 121 29.85 -27.36 25.86
#